data_AF-A0AAW1PGM0-F1
#
_entry.id   AF-A0AAW1PGM0-F1
#
_cell.length_a   1.000
_cell.length_b   1.000
_cell.length_c   1.000
_cell.angle_alpha   90.00
_cell.angle_beta   90.00
_cell.angle_gamma   90.00
#
_symmetry.space_group_name_H-M   'P 1'
#
loop_
_entity.id
_entity.type
_entity.pdbx_description
1 polymer ?
#
loop_
_entity_poly.entity_id
_entity_poly.type
_entity_poly.pdbx_seq_one_letter_code
_entity_poly.pdbx_strand_id
1 'polypeptide(L)'
;MAVKDEKPIVEAPDAATPSGGGGVSLGKGAWDCDANREIPPEKEAEVFEEIATMEFPFEGIPTVPPRKDMDHMSFFCGGCRYRVTAYPDWTVAKVKQALWAGGIQRANKPEHKRNTPGIQDWDDLTLIYAGQRMDSSYNDKKLRDFHVPPGCQVLIAIETAKLFTKPDPDSAYWN
;
A
#
# COMPACT_ATOMS: atom_id res chain seq x y z
N MET A 1 28.29 -24.53 -58.08
CA MET A 1 27.98 -24.90 -56.68
C MET A 1 27.81 -23.62 -55.89
N ALA A 2 26.62 -23.37 -55.35
CA ALA A 2 26.30 -22.13 -54.65
C ALA A 2 26.90 -22.15 -53.23
N VAL A 3 27.64 -21.10 -52.88
CA VAL A 3 28.06 -20.82 -51.51
C VAL A 3 26.82 -20.26 -50.79
N LYS A 4 26.35 -20.96 -49.75
CA LYS A 4 25.27 -20.47 -48.89
C LYS A 4 25.89 -19.59 -47.80
N ASP A 5 25.50 -18.32 -47.78
CA ASP A 5 25.73 -17.42 -46.64
C ASP A 5 24.85 -17.86 -45.46
N GLU A 6 25.43 -18.57 -44.50
CA GLU A 6 24.82 -18.78 -43.18
C GLU A 6 25.09 -17.56 -42.30
N LYS A 7 24.03 -16.76 -42.08
CA LYS A 7 24.04 -15.69 -41.09
C LYS A 7 24.16 -16.29 -39.69
N PRO A 8 25.00 -15.74 -38.79
CA PRO A 8 25.04 -16.19 -37.41
C PRO A 8 23.73 -15.82 -36.72
N ILE A 9 23.12 -16.83 -36.08
CA ILE A 9 22.03 -16.65 -35.12
C ILE A 9 22.62 -15.90 -33.94
N VAL A 10 22.16 -14.67 -33.74
CA VAL A 10 22.44 -13.90 -32.54
C VAL A 10 21.57 -14.53 -31.44
N GLU A 11 22.20 -15.33 -30.57
CA GLU A 11 21.55 -15.78 -29.34
C GLU A 11 21.18 -14.55 -28.51
N ALA A 12 19.87 -14.38 -28.29
CA ALA A 12 19.37 -13.37 -27.39
C ALA A 12 19.93 -13.66 -25.98
N PRO A 13 20.42 -12.64 -25.25
CA PRO A 13 20.84 -12.86 -23.87
C PRO A 13 19.64 -13.39 -23.08
N ASP A 14 19.90 -14.46 -22.33
CA ASP A 14 18.97 -15.13 -21.43
C ASP A 14 18.01 -14.11 -20.81
N ALA A 15 16.73 -14.26 -21.17
CA ALA A 15 15.65 -13.52 -20.55
C ALA A 15 15.77 -13.76 -19.05
N ALA A 16 16.22 -12.73 -18.33
CA ALA A 16 16.26 -12.70 -16.89
C ALA A 16 14.89 -13.17 -16.38
N THR A 17 14.86 -14.39 -15.86
CA THR A 17 13.70 -14.94 -15.19
C THR A 17 13.32 -13.93 -14.10
N PRO A 18 12.09 -13.38 -14.07
CA PRO A 18 11.67 -12.62 -12.93
C PRO A 18 11.64 -13.61 -11.77
N SER A 19 12.69 -13.56 -10.96
CA SER A 19 12.79 -14.18 -9.65
C SER A 19 11.78 -13.48 -8.74
N GLY A 20 10.49 -13.76 -8.97
CA GLY A 20 9.36 -13.38 -8.12
C GLY A 20 9.23 -14.29 -6.91
N GLY A 21 10.38 -14.68 -6.32
CA GLY A 21 10.47 -15.58 -5.16
C GLY A 21 11.01 -14.88 -3.92
N GLY A 22 10.88 -13.55 -3.85
CA GLY A 22 11.16 -12.79 -2.63
C GLY A 22 9.88 -12.68 -1.81
N GLY A 23 9.75 -13.49 -0.76
CA GLY A 23 8.61 -13.38 0.16
C GLY A 23 8.39 -11.93 0.58
N VAL A 24 7.13 -11.53 0.66
CA VAL A 24 6.67 -10.20 1.10
C VAL A 24 7.48 -9.69 2.27
N SER A 25 8.51 -8.93 1.95
CA SER A 25 9.31 -8.18 2.87
C SER A 25 9.40 -6.76 2.34
N LEU A 26 8.67 -5.89 3.04
CA LEU A 26 9.08 -4.52 3.36
C LEU A 26 9.18 -3.57 2.17
N GLY A 27 8.05 -3.27 1.51
CA GLY A 27 8.04 -2.12 0.61
C GLY A 27 6.98 -2.07 -0.49
N LYS A 28 6.39 -3.20 -0.88
CA LYS A 28 5.59 -3.35 -2.11
C LYS A 28 4.52 -4.42 -1.92
N GLY A 29 3.41 -4.29 -2.66
CA GLY A 29 2.31 -5.25 -2.70
C GLY A 29 1.15 -4.91 -1.77
N ALA A 30 0.20 -5.83 -1.65
CA ALA A 30 -1.01 -5.64 -0.87
C ALA A 30 -1.25 -6.71 0.20
N TRP A 31 -1.95 -6.31 1.26
CA TRP A 31 -2.23 -7.15 2.42
C TRP A 31 -3.68 -7.02 2.85
N ASP A 32 -4.32 -8.16 3.12
CA ASP A 32 -5.66 -8.25 3.69
C ASP A 32 -5.51 -8.40 5.21
N CYS A 33 -5.80 -7.32 5.95
CA CYS A 33 -5.72 -7.30 7.40
C CYS A 33 -6.76 -8.21 8.06
N ASP A 34 -7.94 -8.34 7.45
CA ASP A 34 -9.04 -9.12 8.03
C ASP A 34 -8.77 -10.63 7.90
N ALA A 35 -8.19 -11.05 6.77
CA ALA A 35 -7.78 -12.43 6.54
C ALA A 35 -6.33 -12.73 6.96
N ASN A 36 -5.60 -11.72 7.45
CA ASN A 36 -4.19 -11.77 7.85
C ASN A 36 -3.30 -12.49 6.81
N ARG A 37 -3.43 -12.11 5.53
CA ARG A 37 -2.72 -12.73 4.42
C ARG A 37 -2.35 -11.71 3.34
N GLU A 38 -1.39 -12.10 2.51
CA GLU A 38 -1.04 -11.35 1.31
C GLU A 38 -2.19 -11.42 0.30
N ILE A 39 -2.42 -10.30 -0.38
CA ILE A 39 -3.25 -10.26 -1.58
C ILE A 39 -2.30 -10.47 -2.76
N PRO A 40 -2.43 -11.58 -3.52
CA PRO A 40 -1.55 -11.82 -4.66
C PRO A 40 -1.61 -10.70 -5.69
N PRO A 41 -0.51 -10.38 -6.39
CA PRO A 41 -0.47 -9.30 -7.39
C PRO A 41 -1.58 -9.38 -8.44
N GLU A 42 -1.91 -10.58 -8.92
CA GLU A 42 -2.97 -10.81 -9.91
C GLU A 42 -4.38 -10.59 -9.37
N LYS A 43 -4.53 -10.48 -8.05
CA LYS A 43 -5.80 -10.22 -7.35
C LYS A 43 -5.93 -8.78 -6.84
N GLU A 44 -4.86 -7.98 -6.83
CA GLU A 44 -4.90 -6.63 -6.29
C GLU A 44 -5.97 -5.77 -6.98
N ALA A 45 -5.98 -5.73 -8.31
CA ALA A 45 -6.96 -4.92 -9.05
C ALA A 45 -8.41 -5.34 -8.78
N GLU A 46 -8.66 -6.64 -8.55
CA GLU A 46 -9.99 -7.15 -8.19
C GLU A 46 -10.36 -6.70 -6.76
N VAL A 47 -9.47 -6.90 -5.80
CA VAL A 47 -9.70 -6.60 -4.38
C VAL A 47 -9.87 -5.10 -4.11
N PHE A 48 -9.15 -4.26 -4.85
CA PHE A 48 -9.28 -2.80 -4.77
C PHE A 48 -10.26 -2.24 -5.81
N GLU A 49 -10.99 -3.06 -6.56
CA GLU A 49 -11.95 -2.60 -7.59
C GLU A 49 -11.34 -1.63 -8.62
N GLU A 50 -10.06 -1.80 -8.96
CA GLU A 50 -9.29 -0.96 -9.87
C GLU A 50 -9.22 -1.54 -11.30
N ILE A 51 -10.14 -2.44 -11.65
CA ILE A 51 -10.25 -2.98 -13.01
C ILE A 51 -10.96 -1.95 -13.88
N ALA A 52 -10.23 -1.41 -14.86
CA ALA A 52 -10.80 -0.50 -15.83
C ALA A 52 -11.82 -1.22 -16.74
N THR A 53 -12.97 -0.59 -16.96
CA THR A 53 -14.06 -1.12 -17.79
C THR A 53 -14.58 -0.05 -18.74
N MET A 54 -15.42 -0.47 -19.69
CA MET A 54 -16.12 0.42 -20.61
C MET A 54 -17.48 0.92 -20.08
N GLU A 55 -17.78 0.72 -18.79
CA GLU A 55 -19.05 1.17 -18.19
C GLU A 55 -19.15 2.70 -18.11
N PHE A 56 -18.03 3.39 -17.85
CA PHE A 56 -17.94 4.84 -17.72
C PHE A 56 -16.77 5.44 -18.53
N PRO A 57 -16.71 5.26 -19.85
CA PRO A 57 -15.51 5.59 -20.62
C PRO A 57 -15.25 7.10 -20.62
N PHE A 58 -13.97 7.49 -20.58
CA PHE A 58 -13.54 8.88 -20.76
C PHE A 58 -12.79 8.99 -22.08
N GLU A 59 -13.31 9.77 -23.03
CA GLU A 59 -12.72 9.91 -24.38
C GLU A 59 -12.50 8.57 -25.11
N GLY A 60 -13.36 7.58 -24.85
CA GLY A 60 -13.25 6.23 -25.42
C GLY A 60 -12.23 5.32 -24.71
N ILE A 61 -11.61 5.79 -23.62
CA ILE A 61 -10.68 5.02 -22.80
C ILE A 61 -11.46 4.37 -21.64
N PRO A 62 -11.25 3.07 -21.37
CA PRO A 62 -11.81 2.42 -20.18
C PRO A 62 -11.41 3.16 -18.90
N THR A 63 -12.36 3.30 -17.97
CA THR A 63 -12.09 3.90 -16.65
C THR A 63 -12.40 2.91 -15.55
N VAL A 64 -11.82 3.15 -14.38
CA VAL A 64 -12.20 2.42 -13.17
C VAL A 64 -13.59 2.88 -12.74
N PRO A 65 -14.59 1.97 -12.63
CA PRO A 65 -15.92 2.33 -12.18
C PRO A 65 -15.94 2.88 -10.75
N PRO A 66 -17.03 3.58 -10.34
CA PRO A 66 -17.24 3.92 -8.95
C PRO A 66 -17.23 2.67 -8.06
N ARG A 67 -16.59 2.82 -6.90
CA ARG A 67 -16.41 1.74 -5.94
C ARG A 67 -17.75 1.24 -5.37
N LYS A 68 -17.82 -0.07 -5.10
CA LYS A 68 -18.98 -0.76 -4.53
C LYS A 68 -18.70 -1.26 -3.10
N ASP A 69 -17.47 -1.65 -2.77
CA ASP A 69 -17.06 -2.06 -1.42
C ASP A 69 -16.95 -0.84 -0.50
N MET A 70 -17.97 -0.67 0.34
CA MET A 70 -18.06 0.38 1.35
C MET A 70 -17.63 -0.08 2.74
N ASP A 71 -17.39 -1.39 2.92
CA ASP A 71 -17.07 -2.01 4.20
C ASP A 71 -15.56 -1.99 4.48
N HIS A 72 -14.74 -1.89 3.43
CA HIS A 72 -13.28 -1.97 3.57
C HIS A 72 -12.60 -0.68 3.12
N MET A 73 -11.73 -0.17 3.97
CA MET A 73 -10.85 0.96 3.67
C MET A 73 -9.46 0.46 3.27
N SER A 74 -8.72 1.29 2.53
CA SER A 74 -7.34 1.00 2.13
C SER A 74 -6.36 2.03 2.68
N PHE A 75 -5.29 1.53 3.28
CA PHE A 75 -4.23 2.31 3.92
C PHE A 75 -2.89 2.02 3.28
N PHE A 76 -2.14 3.05 2.91
CA PHE A 76 -0.78 2.92 2.44
C PHE A 76 0.20 3.09 3.61
N CYS A 77 1.08 2.11 3.81
CA CYS A 77 2.14 2.17 4.82
C CYS A 77 3.40 1.52 4.27
N GLY A 78 4.52 2.24 4.30
CA GLY A 78 5.81 1.69 3.90
C GLY A 78 5.82 1.08 2.49
N GLY A 79 5.01 1.61 1.57
CA GLY A 79 4.87 1.11 0.19
C GLY A 79 4.01 -0.15 0.01
N CYS A 80 3.42 -0.67 1.09
CA CYS A 80 2.38 -1.71 1.02
C CYS A 80 0.98 -1.08 1.17
N ARG A 81 -0.01 -1.67 0.50
CA ARG A 81 -1.42 -1.30 0.60
C ARG A 81 -2.17 -2.30 1.47
N TYR A 82 -2.72 -1.84 2.58
CA TYR A 82 -3.45 -2.63 3.54
C TYR A 82 -4.94 -2.43 3.33
N ARG A 83 -5.70 -3.52 3.19
CA ARG A 83 -7.16 -3.53 3.20
C ARG A 83 -7.63 -3.98 4.57
N VAL A 84 -8.56 -3.24 5.16
CA VAL A 84 -9.13 -3.60 6.47
C VAL A 84 -10.59 -3.19 6.53
N THR A 85 -11.41 -3.99 7.19
CA THR A 85 -12.78 -3.62 7.53
C THR A 85 -12.75 -2.42 8.47
N ALA A 86 -13.32 -1.30 8.04
CA ALA A 86 -13.34 -0.07 8.81
C ALA A 86 -14.46 0.86 8.33
N TYR A 87 -15.02 1.63 9.26
CA TYR A 87 -16.19 2.44 9.01
C TYR A 87 -15.99 3.88 9.51
N PRO A 88 -16.63 4.89 8.90
CA PRO A 88 -16.50 6.28 9.34
C PRO A 88 -16.94 6.53 10.79
N ASP A 89 -17.77 5.69 11.39
CA ASP A 89 -18.15 5.80 12.81
C ASP A 89 -17.14 5.18 13.79
N TRP A 90 -16.14 4.45 13.29
CA TRP A 90 -15.08 3.92 14.14
C TRP A 90 -14.17 5.04 14.61
N THR A 91 -13.72 4.90 15.85
CA THR A 91 -12.66 5.73 16.43
C THR A 91 -11.34 5.49 15.72
N VAL A 92 -10.48 6.50 15.66
CA VAL A 92 -9.10 6.39 15.14
C VAL A 92 -8.35 5.23 15.82
N ALA A 93 -8.45 5.10 17.15
CA ALA A 93 -7.80 4.02 17.88
C ALA A 93 -8.21 2.62 17.38
N LYS A 94 -9.52 2.37 17.26
CA LYS A 94 -10.05 1.09 16.77
C LYS A 94 -9.49 0.72 15.39
N VAL A 95 -9.36 1.70 14.48
CA VAL A 95 -8.83 1.47 13.14
C VAL A 95 -7.32 1.17 13.19
N LYS A 96 -6.54 1.94 13.96
CA LYS A 96 -5.11 1.68 14.18
C LYS A 96 -4.88 0.28 14.76
N GLN A 97 -5.68 -0.11 15.75
CA GLN A 97 -5.61 -1.42 16.39
C GLN A 97 -5.95 -2.55 15.39
N ALA A 98 -6.97 -2.36 14.55
CA ALA A 98 -7.31 -3.33 13.51
C ALA A 98 -6.18 -3.51 12.48
N LEU A 99 -5.56 -2.41 12.03
CA LEU A 99 -4.40 -2.45 11.15
C LEU A 99 -3.20 -3.15 11.82
N TRP A 100 -2.95 -2.85 13.09
CA TRP A 100 -1.89 -3.46 13.89
C TRP A 100 -2.06 -4.97 14.03
N ALA A 101 -3.22 -5.40 14.54
CA ALA A 101 -3.57 -6.81 14.68
C ALA A 101 -3.58 -7.53 13.33
N GLY A 102 -4.02 -6.85 12.28
CA GLY A 102 -4.05 -7.33 10.90
C GLY A 102 -2.70 -7.31 10.19
N GLY A 103 -1.59 -7.02 10.87
CA GLY A 103 -0.24 -7.25 10.35
C GLY A 103 0.52 -6.03 9.84
N ILE A 104 0.02 -4.79 10.00
CA ILE A 104 0.77 -3.58 9.60
C ILE A 104 2.09 -3.42 10.36
N GLN A 105 2.24 -4.04 11.54
CA GLN A 105 3.49 -4.10 12.30
C GLN A 105 4.67 -4.67 11.49
N ARG A 106 4.36 -5.45 10.46
CA ARG A 106 5.34 -5.99 9.50
C ARG A 106 5.86 -4.94 8.53
N ALA A 107 5.34 -3.72 8.49
CA ALA A 107 5.82 -2.66 7.59
C ALA A 107 7.20 -2.10 7.98
N ASN A 108 7.71 -2.44 9.16
CA ASN A 108 9.00 -1.99 9.65
C ASN A 108 10.16 -2.51 8.80
N LYS A 109 10.97 -1.60 8.26
CA LYS A 109 12.29 -1.95 7.71
C LYS A 109 13.12 -2.69 8.79
N PRO A 110 14.07 -3.57 8.40
CA PRO A 110 14.96 -4.22 9.36
C PRO A 110 15.67 -3.18 10.22
N GLU A 111 15.95 -3.53 11.49
CA GLU A 111 16.48 -2.57 12.47
C GLU A 111 17.75 -1.85 12.03
N HIS A 112 18.66 -2.56 11.35
CA HIS A 112 19.90 -2.00 10.81
C HIS A 112 19.71 -1.09 9.58
N LYS A 113 18.49 -0.98 9.04
CA LYS A 113 18.14 -0.14 7.88
C LYS A 113 17.15 0.99 8.20
N ARG A 114 16.67 1.10 9.44
CA ARG A 114 15.74 2.14 9.86
C ARG A 114 16.51 3.26 10.59
N ASN A 115 16.12 4.50 10.32
CA ASN A 115 16.60 5.70 10.99
C ASN A 115 15.66 6.17 12.11
N THR A 116 14.64 5.37 12.40
CA THR A 116 13.57 5.61 13.37
C THR A 116 13.32 4.32 14.16
N PRO A 117 12.69 4.37 15.34
CA PRO A 117 12.39 3.17 16.13
C PRO A 117 11.49 2.15 15.43
N GLY A 118 10.83 2.49 14.32
CA GLY A 118 9.79 1.68 13.70
C GLY A 118 8.47 1.78 14.47
N ILE A 119 7.41 1.25 13.89
CA ILE A 119 6.09 1.11 14.52
C ILE A 119 6.22 -0.01 15.57
N GLN A 120 6.29 0.33 16.86
CA GLN A 120 6.45 -0.62 17.96
C GLN A 120 5.11 -1.01 18.59
N ASP A 121 4.13 -0.12 18.53
CA ASP A 121 2.74 -0.34 18.94
C ASP A 121 1.75 0.28 17.95
N TRP A 122 0.47 -0.09 18.04
CA TRP A 122 -0.59 0.52 17.22
C TRP A 122 -0.66 2.04 17.41
N ASP A 123 -0.31 2.56 18.60
CA ASP A 123 -0.36 3.99 18.87
C ASP A 123 0.74 4.78 18.13
N ASP A 124 1.82 4.10 17.72
CA ASP A 124 2.89 4.70 16.91
C ASP A 124 2.43 5.04 15.49
N LEU A 125 1.25 4.58 15.06
CA LEU A 125 0.68 4.97 13.78
C LEU A 125 0.14 6.41 13.84
N THR A 126 0.31 7.16 12.77
CA THR A 126 -0.50 8.33 12.46
C THR A 126 -1.28 8.02 11.18
N LEU A 127 -2.59 8.21 11.22
CA LEU A 127 -3.42 8.13 10.01
C LEU A 127 -3.46 9.52 9.37
N ILE A 128 -3.43 9.59 8.04
CA ILE A 128 -3.53 10.85 7.30
C ILE A 128 -4.57 10.70 6.21
N TYR A 129 -5.51 11.63 6.18
CA TYR A 129 -6.52 11.77 5.14
C TYR A 129 -6.69 13.24 4.78
N ALA A 130 -6.66 13.56 3.47
CA ALA A 130 -6.79 14.94 2.98
C ALA A 130 -5.88 15.95 3.71
N GLY A 131 -4.65 15.54 4.07
CA GLY A 131 -3.67 16.35 4.81
C GLY A 131 -3.90 16.45 6.33
N GLN A 132 -5.03 15.98 6.85
CA GLN A 132 -5.34 15.97 8.27
C GLN A 132 -4.68 14.77 8.95
N ARG A 133 -3.96 15.03 10.06
CA ARG A 133 -3.26 14.00 10.84
C ARG A 133 -4.14 13.54 12.00
N MET A 134 -4.20 12.22 12.19
CA MET A 134 -4.91 11.55 13.27
C MET A 134 -3.88 10.74 14.08
N ASP A 135 -3.13 11.45 14.92
CA ASP A 135 -2.18 10.87 15.86
C ASP A 135 -2.86 10.42 17.16
N SER A 136 -2.07 10.07 18.18
CA SER A 136 -2.57 9.57 19.46
C SER A 136 -3.52 10.53 20.18
N SER A 137 -3.40 11.85 19.94
CA SER A 137 -4.30 12.85 20.54
C SER A 137 -5.75 12.79 20.01
N TYR A 138 -5.97 12.09 18.89
CA TYR A 138 -7.27 11.93 18.24
C TYR A 138 -7.83 10.51 18.34
N ASN A 139 -7.24 9.66 19.18
CA ASN A 139 -7.62 8.25 19.31
C ASN A 139 -9.12 8.04 19.60
N ASP A 140 -9.76 8.93 20.37
CA ASP A 140 -11.20 8.88 20.69
C ASP A 140 -12.11 9.51 19.62
N LYS A 141 -11.55 10.23 18.65
CA LYS A 141 -12.32 10.84 17.56
C LYS A 141 -12.68 9.80 16.51
N LYS A 142 -13.81 10.01 15.83
CA LYS A 142 -14.26 9.12 14.77
C LYS A 142 -13.67 9.55 13.43
N LEU A 143 -13.48 8.60 12.51
CA LEU A 143 -12.99 8.90 11.17
C LEU A 143 -13.89 9.92 10.42
N ARG A 144 -15.21 9.88 10.65
CA ARG A 144 -16.17 10.86 10.09
C ARG A 144 -15.92 12.28 10.55
N ASP A 145 -15.32 12.49 11.72
CA ASP A 145 -14.99 13.83 12.22
C ASP A 145 -13.90 14.48 11.35
N PHE A 146 -13.13 13.67 10.61
CA PHE A 146 -12.15 14.08 9.61
C PHE A 146 -12.69 13.97 8.17
N HIS A 147 -13.99 13.74 8.01
CA HIS A 147 -14.67 13.56 6.72
C HIS A 147 -14.18 12.36 5.88
N VAL A 148 -13.64 11.32 6.50
CA VAL A 148 -13.29 10.08 5.79
C VAL A 148 -14.59 9.40 5.30
N PRO A 149 -14.77 9.19 3.99
CA PRO A 149 -15.95 8.52 3.45
C PRO A 149 -15.88 7.00 3.69
N PRO A 150 -17.02 6.29 3.67
CA PRO A 150 -17.02 4.83 3.65
C PRO A 150 -16.26 4.32 2.41
N GLY A 151 -15.62 3.16 2.53
CA GLY A 151 -14.84 2.59 1.42
C GLY A 151 -13.66 3.46 0.94
N CYS A 152 -13.10 4.35 1.76
CA CYS A 152 -11.98 5.19 1.33
C CYS A 152 -10.73 4.35 1.02
N GLN A 153 -10.10 4.58 -0.14
CA GLN A 153 -8.90 3.83 -0.58
C GLN A 153 -7.58 4.58 -0.47
N VAL A 154 -7.62 5.86 -0.10
CA VAL A 154 -6.47 6.77 -0.14
C VAL A 154 -6.19 7.34 1.25
N LEU A 155 -6.10 6.44 2.24
CA LEU A 155 -5.57 6.78 3.56
C LEU A 155 -4.09 6.44 3.62
N ILE A 156 -3.33 7.24 4.36
CA ILE A 156 -1.93 6.94 4.67
C ILE A 156 -1.88 6.52 6.14
N ALA A 157 -1.19 5.41 6.41
CA ALA A 157 -0.78 5.04 7.74
C ALA A 157 0.75 5.13 7.79
N ILE A 158 1.29 5.94 8.68
CA ILE A 158 2.72 6.15 8.78
C ILE A 158 3.16 6.09 10.24
N GLU A 159 4.37 5.58 10.46
CA GLU A 159 5.03 5.71 11.75
C GLU A 159 5.16 7.19 12.15
N THR A 160 4.63 7.55 13.31
CA THR A 160 4.58 8.93 13.81
C THR A 160 5.97 9.54 13.91
N ALA A 161 6.97 8.78 14.36
CA ALA A 161 8.36 9.26 14.44
C ALA A 161 8.92 9.74 13.08
N LYS A 162 8.47 9.16 11.96
CA LYS A 162 8.91 9.59 10.61
C LYS A 162 8.41 10.98 10.24
N LEU A 163 7.34 11.48 10.86
CA LEU A 163 6.82 12.82 10.59
C LEU A 163 7.70 13.93 11.17
N PHE A 164 8.58 13.60 12.11
CA PHE A 164 9.44 14.55 12.82
C PHE A 164 10.93 14.30 12.60
N THR A 165 11.28 13.18 11.97
CA THR A 165 12.67 12.84 11.66
C THR A 165 13.12 13.59 10.41
N LYS A 166 14.35 14.11 10.43
CA LYS A 166 14.93 14.70 9.22
C LYS A 166 14.96 13.67 8.10
N PRO A 167 14.65 14.05 6.85
CA PRO A 167 14.82 13.16 5.71
C PRO A 167 16.23 12.59 5.70
N ASP A 168 16.35 11.33 5.28
CA ASP A 168 17.63 10.69 5.06
C ASP A 168 18.41 11.51 4.01
N PRO A 169 19.60 12.04 4.33
CA PRO A 169 20.43 12.78 3.38
C PRO A 169 20.72 11.98 2.10
N ASP A 170 20.81 10.66 2.22
CA ASP A 170 21.09 9.76 1.08
C ASP A 170 19.81 9.27 0.39
N SER A 171 18.65 9.85 0.73
CA SER A 171 17.42 9.56 0.02
C SER A 171 17.56 9.99 -1.44
N ALA A 172 17.27 9.07 -2.37
CA ALA A 172 17.30 9.33 -3.81
C ALA A 172 16.36 10.46 -4.28
N TYR A 173 15.47 10.95 -3.41
CA TYR A 173 14.58 12.07 -3.71
C TYR A 173 15.13 13.44 -3.30
N TRP A 174 16.16 13.48 -2.45
CA TRP A 174 16.73 14.72 -1.91
C TRP A 174 18.17 14.99 -2.40
N ASN A 175 18.70 14.11 -3.28
CA ASN A 175 19.98 14.29 -3.98
C ASN A 175 19.76 14.70 -5.44
#